data_AF-A0A957NLB8-F1
#
_entry.id   AF-A0A957NLB8-F1
#
_cell.length_a   1.000
_cell.length_b   1.000
_cell.length_c   1.000
_cell.angle_alpha   90.00
_cell.angle_beta   90.00
_cell.angle_gamma   90.00
#
_symmetry.space_group_name_H-M   'P 1'
#
loop_
_entity.id
_entity.type
_entity.pdbx_description
1 polymer ?
#
loop_
_entity_poly.entity_id
_entity_poly.type
_entity_poly.pdbx_seq_one_letter_code
_entity_poly.pdbx_strand_id
1 'polypeptide(L)'
;MATPDFSLNLPYITADLPGIGGQLRAEPDHFVVEELPLYEPQGDGPHLYVNVTKVGLTTKDVQKQLEQLFGLRSGDVGFAGMKDKQARTTQTFSIPIELANEQNVDAITRRLELNLPVTLNWVKRHRNKLKTGHLLGNRFHITVTDSPLAPKQLLANAQAIVQRLRTDGAPNFFGVQRFGDRGHNIERGYALLTGSQRIKDRWLRRFLVSSYQSYLCNCYLARRLEMVGFAHLLLGDVAKKYETGAIFTVEDVAAEQPRYAAQEISFTAPLYGPKMW
;
A
#
# COMPACT_ATOMS: atom_id res chain seq x y z
N MET A 1 0.81 -13.90 32.73
CA MET A 1 -0.30 -13.01 32.34
C MET A 1 -1.08 -13.71 31.24
N ALA A 2 -2.41 -13.67 31.28
CA ALA A 2 -3.21 -14.19 30.17
C ALA A 2 -2.91 -13.35 28.90
N THR A 3 -2.84 -14.00 27.75
CA THR A 3 -2.69 -13.31 26.47
C THR A 3 -3.92 -12.39 26.28
N PRO A 4 -3.73 -11.09 25.99
CA PRO A 4 -4.85 -10.21 25.68
C PRO A 4 -5.64 -10.73 24.48
N ASP A 5 -6.95 -10.50 24.48
CA ASP A 5 -7.77 -10.72 23.28
C ASP A 5 -7.50 -9.59 22.27
N PHE A 6 -6.95 -9.94 21.12
CA PHE A 6 -6.58 -8.98 20.07
C PHE A 6 -7.71 -8.85 19.05
N SER A 7 -8.69 -7.99 19.35
CA SER A 7 -9.78 -7.68 18.41
C SER A 7 -9.24 -7.05 17.13
N LEU A 8 -9.57 -7.64 15.98
CA LEU A 8 -9.25 -7.11 14.65
C LEU A 8 -10.40 -6.29 14.04
N ASN A 9 -11.49 -6.08 14.79
CA ASN A 9 -12.62 -5.30 14.33
C ASN A 9 -12.26 -3.82 14.35
N LEU A 10 -12.33 -3.18 13.19
CA LEU A 10 -12.03 -1.76 13.04
C LEU A 10 -13.31 -0.99 12.71
N PRO A 11 -13.54 0.16 13.35
CA PRO A 11 -14.72 0.98 13.09
C PRO A 11 -14.66 1.60 11.69
N TYR A 12 -15.81 1.68 11.04
CA TYR A 12 -15.96 2.47 9.82
C TYR A 12 -16.22 3.93 10.17
N ILE A 13 -15.58 4.85 9.44
CA ILE A 13 -15.89 6.30 9.52
C ILE A 13 -17.31 6.62 9.04
N THR A 14 -17.94 5.68 8.32
CA THR A 14 -19.30 5.79 7.78
C THR A 14 -20.24 4.74 8.41
N ALA A 15 -19.98 4.32 9.64
CA ALA A 15 -20.76 3.24 10.30
C ALA A 15 -22.25 3.57 10.46
N ASP A 16 -22.60 4.86 10.46
CA ASP A 16 -23.96 5.38 10.50
C ASP A 16 -24.69 5.31 9.15
N LEU A 17 -23.98 5.08 8.06
CA LEU A 17 -24.54 5.02 6.71
C LEU A 17 -24.80 3.57 6.28
N PRO A 18 -25.94 3.30 5.60
CA PRO A 18 -26.22 1.97 5.09
C PRO A 18 -25.20 1.60 4.00
N GLY A 19 -24.59 0.43 4.14
CA GLY A 19 -23.63 -0.10 3.17
C GLY A 19 -24.24 -0.41 1.81
N ILE A 20 -23.38 -0.68 0.83
CA ILE A 20 -23.78 -1.08 -0.52
C ILE A 20 -23.91 -2.60 -0.72
N GLY A 21 -23.45 -3.39 0.25
CA GLY A 21 -23.36 -4.85 0.14
C GLY A 21 -22.44 -5.29 -1.01
N GLY A 22 -22.71 -6.48 -1.56
CA GLY A 22 -21.99 -7.00 -2.71
C GLY A 22 -20.65 -7.66 -2.40
N GLN A 23 -19.93 -8.01 -3.46
CA GLN A 23 -18.70 -8.78 -3.42
C GLN A 23 -17.56 -8.02 -4.09
N LEU A 24 -16.38 -8.11 -3.49
CA LEU A 24 -15.13 -7.60 -4.04
C LEU A 24 -14.33 -8.74 -4.65
N ARG A 25 -13.55 -8.45 -5.70
CA ARG A 25 -12.60 -9.41 -6.31
C ARG A 25 -13.26 -10.71 -6.78
N ALA A 26 -14.51 -10.65 -7.23
CA ALA A 26 -15.17 -11.81 -7.84
C ALA A 26 -14.37 -12.34 -9.05
N GLU A 27 -13.76 -11.42 -9.80
CA GLU A 27 -12.80 -11.73 -10.87
C GLU A 27 -11.62 -10.73 -10.83
N PRO A 28 -10.46 -11.06 -11.43
CA PRO A 28 -9.30 -10.16 -11.43
C PRO A 28 -9.57 -8.77 -12.01
N ASP A 29 -10.45 -8.67 -13.01
CA ASP A 29 -10.79 -7.41 -13.68
C ASP A 29 -11.70 -6.50 -12.84
N HIS A 30 -12.31 -7.03 -11.77
CA HIS A 30 -13.02 -6.23 -10.77
C HIS A 30 -12.09 -5.54 -9.77
N PHE A 31 -10.80 -5.82 -9.82
CA PHE A 31 -9.80 -5.19 -8.95
C PHE A 31 -8.58 -4.80 -9.77
N VAL A 32 -8.63 -3.60 -10.35
CA VAL A 32 -7.56 -3.07 -11.18
C VAL A 32 -6.68 -2.14 -10.36
N VAL A 33 -5.37 -2.36 -10.42
CA VAL A 33 -4.37 -1.55 -9.72
C VAL A 33 -3.34 -1.05 -10.71
N GLU A 34 -3.26 0.25 -10.90
CA GLU A 34 -2.26 0.90 -11.74
C GLU A 34 -1.23 1.62 -10.87
N GLU A 35 0.05 1.27 -11.03
CA GLU A 35 1.14 1.95 -10.37
C GLU A 35 1.34 3.36 -10.94
N LEU A 36 1.31 4.36 -10.08
CA LEU A 36 1.63 5.73 -10.43
C LEU A 36 3.13 5.97 -10.16
N PRO A 37 3.95 6.22 -11.21
CA PRO A 37 5.37 6.39 -11.03
C PRO A 37 5.67 7.65 -10.21
N LEU A 38 6.75 7.62 -9.42
CA LEU A 38 7.22 8.82 -8.71
C LEU A 38 7.82 9.84 -9.69
N TYR A 39 8.34 9.35 -10.82
CA TYR A 39 8.93 10.13 -11.89
C TYR A 39 8.88 9.33 -13.21
N GLU A 40 8.77 10.04 -14.32
CA GLU A 40 8.76 9.41 -15.65
C GLU A 40 10.15 8.88 -16.05
N PRO A 41 10.23 7.84 -16.92
CA PRO A 41 11.48 7.40 -17.50
C PRO A 41 12.11 8.52 -18.35
N GLN A 42 13.43 8.64 -18.29
CA GLN A 42 14.17 9.78 -18.84
C GLN A 42 14.57 9.58 -20.31
N GLY A 43 14.44 8.36 -20.84
CA GLY A 43 14.79 8.04 -22.22
C GLY A 43 16.27 7.68 -22.44
N ASP A 44 17.12 7.79 -21.40
CA ASP A 44 18.53 7.40 -21.44
C ASP A 44 18.95 6.60 -20.19
N GLY A 45 20.17 6.06 -20.22
CA GLY A 45 20.78 5.37 -19.08
C GLY A 45 20.91 3.85 -19.22
N PRO A 46 21.51 3.19 -18.21
CA PRO A 46 21.87 1.78 -18.24
C PRO A 46 20.73 0.83 -17.83
N HIS A 47 19.53 1.35 -17.52
CA HIS A 47 18.36 0.53 -17.22
C HIS A 47 17.26 0.69 -18.26
N LEU A 48 16.53 -0.40 -18.51
CA LEU A 48 15.23 -0.36 -19.18
C LEU A 48 14.13 -0.42 -18.14
N TYR A 49 13.26 0.58 -18.16
CA TYR A 49 11.97 0.52 -17.51
C TYR A 49 10.98 -0.17 -18.44
N VAL A 50 10.34 -1.20 -17.91
CA VAL A 50 9.38 -2.05 -18.62
C VAL A 50 8.08 -2.01 -17.84
N ASN A 51 7.05 -1.42 -18.42
CA ASN A 51 5.73 -1.33 -17.80
C ASN A 51 4.82 -2.41 -18.37
N VAL A 52 4.25 -3.22 -17.47
CA VAL A 52 3.47 -4.39 -17.84
C VAL A 52 2.17 -4.43 -17.07
N THR A 53 1.12 -4.93 -17.73
CA THR A 53 -0.14 -5.33 -17.10
C THR A 53 -0.16 -6.84 -16.96
N LYS A 54 -0.29 -7.34 -15.73
CA LYS A 54 -0.35 -8.78 -15.41
C LYS A 54 -1.68 -9.16 -14.78
N VAL A 55 -2.12 -10.40 -15.04
CA VAL A 55 -3.26 -11.06 -14.38
C VAL A 55 -2.79 -12.43 -13.92
N GLY A 56 -3.11 -12.83 -12.69
CA GLY A 56 -2.79 -14.17 -12.18
C GLY A 56 -1.32 -14.42 -11.84
N LEU A 57 -0.46 -13.40 -11.93
CA LEU A 57 0.97 -13.47 -11.60
C LEU A 57 1.28 -12.55 -10.42
N THR A 58 2.20 -12.94 -9.53
CA THR A 58 2.76 -12.02 -8.53
C THR A 58 3.83 -11.12 -9.16
N THR A 59 4.20 -10.04 -8.47
CA THR A 59 5.37 -9.23 -8.86
C THR A 59 6.65 -10.06 -8.93
N LYS A 60 6.81 -11.05 -8.04
CA LYS A 60 7.98 -11.93 -7.99
C LYS A 60 8.03 -12.94 -9.13
N ASP A 61 6.89 -13.41 -9.62
CA ASP A 61 6.83 -14.32 -10.77
C ASP A 61 7.37 -13.61 -12.02
N VAL A 62 6.88 -12.40 -12.30
CA VAL A 62 7.34 -11.59 -13.44
C VAL A 62 8.81 -11.19 -13.27
N GLN A 63 9.26 -10.82 -12.05
CA GLN A 63 10.67 -10.53 -11.78
C GLN A 63 11.57 -11.72 -12.16
N LYS A 64 11.22 -12.93 -11.73
CA LYS A 64 12.00 -14.14 -12.03
C LYS A 64 12.03 -14.47 -13.51
N GLN A 65 10.90 -14.32 -14.21
CA GLN A 65 10.84 -14.55 -15.65
C GLN A 65 11.71 -13.56 -16.42
N LEU A 66 11.72 -12.28 -16.03
CA LEU A 66 12.62 -11.27 -16.57
C LEU A 66 14.08 -11.61 -16.31
N GLU A 67 14.42 -12.01 -15.09
CA GLU A 67 15.80 -12.42 -14.74
C GLU A 67 16.26 -13.61 -15.58
N GLN A 68 15.41 -14.63 -15.74
CA GLN A 68 15.70 -15.80 -16.57
C GLN A 68 15.84 -15.44 -18.05
N LEU A 69 14.93 -14.60 -18.57
CA LEU A 69 14.94 -14.19 -19.97
C LEU A 69 16.25 -13.48 -20.34
N PHE A 70 16.76 -12.61 -19.49
CA PHE A 70 17.99 -11.85 -19.76
C PHE A 70 19.25 -12.44 -19.13
N GLY A 71 19.20 -13.63 -18.53
CA GLY A 71 20.35 -14.26 -17.88
C GLY A 71 20.89 -13.49 -16.68
N LEU A 72 20.03 -12.75 -15.97
CA LEU A 72 20.39 -11.90 -14.84
C LEU A 72 20.34 -12.66 -13.52
N ARG A 73 21.02 -12.14 -12.50
CA ARG A 73 21.01 -12.73 -11.16
C ARG A 73 19.73 -12.37 -10.43
N SER A 74 19.38 -13.19 -9.44
CA SER A 74 18.22 -12.90 -8.60
C SER A 74 18.39 -11.57 -7.86
N GLY A 75 17.40 -10.69 -8.02
CA GLY A 75 17.41 -9.34 -7.47
C GLY A 75 17.95 -8.28 -8.41
N ASP A 76 18.49 -8.61 -9.58
CA ASP A 76 18.99 -7.62 -10.55
C ASP A 76 17.85 -6.79 -11.15
N VAL A 77 16.71 -7.42 -11.41
CA VAL A 77 15.49 -6.74 -11.85
C VAL A 77 14.84 -6.03 -10.66
N GLY A 78 14.68 -4.71 -10.76
CA GLY A 78 14.08 -3.87 -9.70
C GLY A 78 12.59 -3.59 -9.92
N PHE A 79 11.86 -3.26 -8.85
CA PHE A 79 10.46 -2.84 -8.86
C PHE A 79 10.14 -1.92 -7.66
N ALA A 80 9.10 -1.11 -7.76
CA ALA A 80 8.77 -0.11 -6.73
C ALA A 80 7.90 -0.65 -5.57
N GLY A 81 7.06 -1.64 -5.84
CA GLY A 81 6.22 -2.28 -4.82
C GLY A 81 5.70 -3.64 -5.25
N MET A 82 5.20 -4.40 -4.28
CA MET A 82 4.51 -5.66 -4.56
C MET A 82 3.07 -5.37 -5.00
N LYS A 83 2.56 -6.18 -5.93
CA LYS A 83 1.17 -6.13 -6.40
C LYS A 83 0.53 -7.50 -6.27
N ASP A 84 -0.77 -7.50 -5.99
CA ASP A 84 -1.55 -8.72 -5.77
C ASP A 84 -1.57 -9.64 -7.00
N LYS A 85 -1.70 -10.95 -6.73
CA LYS A 85 -1.90 -11.97 -7.77
C LYS A 85 -3.34 -12.00 -8.28
N GLN A 86 -4.30 -11.80 -7.37
CA GLN A 86 -5.75 -11.82 -7.62
C GLN A 86 -6.27 -10.41 -7.93
N ALA A 87 -5.71 -9.82 -8.98
CA ALA A 87 -6.02 -8.49 -9.48
C ALA A 87 -5.42 -8.34 -10.89
N ARG A 88 -6.00 -7.46 -11.71
CA ARG A 88 -5.31 -6.91 -12.88
C ARG A 88 -4.40 -5.79 -12.42
N THR A 89 -3.09 -5.94 -12.60
CA THR A 89 -2.14 -4.97 -12.05
C THR A 89 -1.16 -4.47 -13.09
N THR A 90 -1.04 -3.16 -13.20
CA THR A 90 -0.02 -2.47 -14.00
C THR A 90 1.10 -2.00 -13.10
N GLN A 91 2.34 -2.36 -13.41
CA GLN A 91 3.52 -1.93 -12.65
C GLN A 91 4.76 -1.84 -13.55
N THR A 92 5.76 -1.10 -13.09
CA THR A 92 7.03 -0.94 -13.80
C THR A 92 8.12 -1.80 -13.16
N PHE A 93 8.92 -2.43 -14.02
CA PHE A 93 10.17 -3.11 -13.66
C PHE A 93 11.36 -2.37 -14.24
N SER A 94 12.53 -2.51 -13.61
CA SER A 94 13.80 -2.01 -14.14
C SER A 94 14.75 -3.16 -14.43
N ILE A 95 15.30 -3.21 -15.64
CA ILE A 95 16.21 -4.25 -16.12
C ILE A 95 17.56 -3.60 -16.44
N PRO A 96 18.68 -4.05 -15.84
CA PRO A 96 20.00 -3.55 -16.22
C PRO A 96 20.40 -4.04 -17.63
N ILE A 97 20.59 -3.10 -18.56
CA ILE A 97 20.85 -3.36 -19.98
C ILE A 97 22.29 -3.83 -20.19
N GLU A 98 23.25 -3.22 -19.50
CA GLU A 98 24.67 -3.58 -19.60
C GLU A 98 24.91 -5.05 -19.27
N LEU A 99 24.13 -5.61 -18.36
CA LEU A 99 24.18 -7.03 -17.98
C LEU A 99 23.44 -7.94 -18.96
N ALA A 100 22.45 -7.41 -19.67
CA ALA A 100 21.67 -8.14 -20.67
C ALA A 100 22.38 -8.26 -22.03
N ASN A 101 23.52 -7.58 -22.24
CA ASN A 101 24.29 -7.55 -23.49
C ASN A 101 23.48 -7.17 -24.76
N GLU A 102 22.31 -6.55 -24.60
CA GLU A 102 21.43 -6.12 -25.68
C GLU A 102 21.23 -4.61 -25.62
N GLN A 103 21.56 -3.85 -26.66
CA GLN A 103 21.43 -2.38 -26.63
C GLN A 103 20.23 -1.85 -27.42
N ASN A 104 19.61 -2.69 -28.25
CA ASN A 104 18.47 -2.30 -29.09
C ASN A 104 17.15 -2.50 -28.33
N VAL A 105 16.48 -1.38 -28.02
CA VAL A 105 15.22 -1.36 -27.27
C VAL A 105 14.10 -2.09 -28.01
N ASP A 106 14.04 -2.00 -29.34
CA ASP A 106 12.99 -2.65 -30.14
C ASP A 106 13.14 -4.17 -30.13
N ALA A 107 14.38 -4.65 -30.20
CA ALA A 107 14.68 -6.09 -30.11
C ALA A 107 14.29 -6.64 -28.72
N ILE A 108 14.63 -5.91 -27.65
CA ILE A 108 14.25 -6.26 -26.28
C ILE A 108 12.73 -6.24 -26.12
N THR A 109 12.05 -5.21 -26.63
CA THR A 109 10.59 -5.07 -26.60
C THR A 109 9.92 -6.28 -27.23
N ARG A 110 10.33 -6.66 -28.46
CA ARG A 110 9.81 -7.86 -29.13
C ARG A 110 10.10 -9.14 -28.35
N ARG A 111 11.28 -9.26 -27.75
CA ARG A 111 11.65 -10.41 -26.92
C ARG A 111 10.74 -10.53 -25.69
N LEU A 112 10.43 -9.41 -25.03
CA LEU A 112 9.49 -9.35 -23.91
C LEU A 112 8.08 -9.79 -24.32
N GLU A 113 7.55 -9.26 -25.43
CA GLU A 113 6.21 -9.59 -25.94
C GLU A 113 6.05 -11.08 -26.26
N LEU A 114 7.10 -11.72 -26.79
CA LEU A 114 7.05 -13.13 -27.18
C LEU A 114 7.19 -14.10 -26.00
N ASN A 115 7.83 -13.69 -24.91
CA ASN A 115 8.25 -14.61 -23.84
C ASN A 115 7.58 -14.36 -22.49
N LEU A 116 6.93 -13.21 -22.29
CA LEU A 116 6.23 -12.92 -21.03
C LEU A 116 4.72 -13.05 -21.20
N PRO A 117 4.03 -13.79 -20.31
CA PRO A 117 2.57 -13.89 -20.27
C PRO A 117 1.94 -12.65 -19.62
N VAL A 118 2.24 -11.46 -20.16
CA VAL A 118 1.76 -10.15 -19.68
C VAL A 118 1.45 -9.26 -20.89
N THR A 119 0.63 -8.23 -20.69
CA THR A 119 0.52 -7.15 -21.67
C THR A 119 1.69 -6.20 -21.45
N LEU A 120 2.52 -6.00 -22.47
CA LEU A 120 3.57 -5.00 -22.47
C LEU A 120 2.96 -3.65 -22.86
N ASN A 121 3.06 -2.64 -21.99
CA ASN A 121 2.45 -1.34 -22.22
C ASN A 121 3.46 -0.37 -22.87
N TRP A 122 4.70 -0.35 -22.37
CA TRP A 122 5.81 0.41 -22.94
C TRP A 122 7.16 -0.04 -22.38
N VAL A 123 8.22 0.30 -23.12
CA VAL A 123 9.62 0.07 -22.74
C VAL A 123 10.42 1.35 -23.01
N LYS A 124 11.10 1.87 -21.98
CA LYS A 124 11.89 3.13 -22.08
C LYS A 124 13.15 3.05 -21.24
N ARG A 125 14.23 3.72 -21.66
CA ARG A 125 15.46 3.80 -20.85
C ARG A 125 15.30 4.72 -19.65
N HIS A 126 16.03 4.40 -18.59
CA HIS A 126 16.16 5.23 -17.40
C HIS A 126 17.54 5.04 -16.75
N ARG A 127 17.98 6.05 -16.00
CA ARG A 127 19.33 6.10 -15.40
C ARG A 127 19.49 5.20 -14.20
N ASN A 128 18.44 5.05 -13.40
CA ASN A 128 18.50 4.39 -12.11
C ASN A 128 17.76 3.06 -12.09
N LYS A 129 18.22 2.15 -11.23
CA LYS A 129 17.42 0.99 -10.84
C LYS A 129 16.18 1.44 -10.07
N LEU A 130 15.04 0.84 -10.37
CA LEU A 130 13.81 1.03 -9.62
C LEU A 130 13.89 0.25 -8.30
N LYS A 131 13.70 0.92 -7.17
CA LYS A 131 13.78 0.33 -5.83
C LYS A 131 12.45 0.47 -5.09
N THR A 132 12.27 -0.32 -4.04
CA THR A 132 11.08 -0.26 -3.19
C THR A 132 10.84 1.17 -2.70
N GLY A 133 9.61 1.68 -2.87
CA GLY A 133 9.23 3.04 -2.52
C GLY A 133 9.37 4.06 -3.66
N HIS A 134 9.90 3.70 -4.83
CA HIS A 134 9.98 4.58 -6.00
C HIS A 134 8.65 4.67 -6.78
N LEU A 135 7.54 4.85 -6.07
CA LEU A 135 6.21 5.10 -6.63
C LEU A 135 5.52 6.20 -5.83
N LEU A 136 4.70 7.00 -6.51
CA LEU A 136 3.86 7.98 -5.83
C LEU A 136 2.70 7.30 -5.10
N GLY A 137 2.13 6.27 -5.72
CA GLY A 137 1.00 5.53 -5.19
C GLY A 137 0.43 4.56 -6.20
N ASN A 138 -0.82 4.16 -5.98
CA ASN A 138 -1.54 3.31 -6.92
C ASN A 138 -2.91 3.91 -7.18
N ARG A 139 -3.31 3.91 -8.45
CA ARG A 139 -4.68 4.19 -8.87
C ARG A 139 -5.46 2.89 -8.83
N PHE A 140 -6.61 2.91 -8.17
CA PHE A 140 -7.49 1.75 -8.07
C PHE A 140 -8.74 1.98 -8.92
N HIS A 141 -9.14 0.96 -9.65
CA HIS A 141 -10.49 0.83 -10.20
C HIS A 141 -11.07 -0.47 -9.65
N ILE A 142 -12.13 -0.35 -8.86
CA ILE A 142 -12.71 -1.46 -8.11
C ILE A 142 -14.19 -1.56 -8.47
N THR A 143 -14.58 -2.74 -8.93
CA THR A 143 -15.98 -3.10 -9.17
C THR A 143 -16.50 -3.91 -7.99
N VAL A 144 -17.62 -3.48 -7.44
CA VAL A 144 -18.38 -4.24 -6.43
C VAL A 144 -19.55 -4.90 -7.16
N THR A 145 -19.61 -6.23 -7.14
CA THR A 145 -20.66 -7.01 -7.81
C THR A 145 -21.70 -7.52 -6.83
N ASP A 146 -22.81 -8.08 -7.33
CA ASP A 146 -23.76 -8.86 -6.53
C ASP A 146 -24.34 -8.12 -5.31
N SER A 147 -24.53 -6.80 -5.43
CA SER A 147 -25.26 -6.05 -4.40
C SER A 147 -26.69 -6.55 -4.31
N PRO A 148 -27.21 -6.83 -3.10
CA PRO A 148 -28.61 -7.24 -2.91
C PRO A 148 -29.59 -6.06 -3.04
N LEU A 149 -29.10 -4.84 -3.19
CA LEU A 149 -29.91 -3.62 -3.21
C LEU A 149 -30.42 -3.31 -4.62
N ALA A 150 -31.64 -2.76 -4.69
CA ALA A 150 -32.15 -2.21 -5.95
C ALA A 150 -31.26 -1.06 -6.45
N PRO A 151 -31.07 -0.88 -7.78
CA PRO A 151 -30.11 0.07 -8.34
C PRO A 151 -30.22 1.50 -7.81
N LYS A 152 -31.44 2.00 -7.60
CA LYS A 152 -31.68 3.35 -7.05
C LYS A 152 -31.16 3.48 -5.61
N GLN A 153 -31.40 2.47 -4.76
CA GLN A 153 -30.93 2.47 -3.37
C GLN A 153 -29.42 2.29 -3.30
N LEU A 154 -28.87 1.40 -4.13
CA LEU A 154 -27.43 1.20 -4.26
C LEU A 154 -26.71 2.51 -4.59
N LEU A 155 -27.20 3.24 -5.59
CA LEU A 155 -26.62 4.52 -6.00
C LEU A 155 -26.71 5.56 -4.88
N ALA A 156 -27.85 5.68 -4.21
CA ALA A 156 -28.03 6.61 -3.11
C ALA A 156 -27.07 6.32 -1.94
N ASN A 157 -26.94 5.05 -1.54
CA ASN A 157 -26.01 4.64 -0.48
C ASN A 157 -24.55 4.94 -0.87
N ALA A 158 -24.16 4.56 -2.09
CA ALA A 158 -22.80 4.79 -2.59
C ALA A 158 -22.45 6.30 -2.61
N GLN A 159 -23.36 7.14 -3.09
CA GLN A 159 -23.17 8.59 -3.13
C GLN A 159 -23.02 9.19 -1.73
N ALA A 160 -23.83 8.77 -0.76
CA ALA A 160 -23.72 9.22 0.62
C ALA A 160 -22.37 8.84 1.24
N ILE A 161 -21.93 7.59 1.06
CA ILE A 161 -20.64 7.11 1.55
C ILE A 161 -19.48 7.88 0.89
N VAL A 162 -19.49 8.03 -0.44
CA VAL A 162 -18.44 8.76 -1.16
C VAL A 162 -18.37 10.21 -0.70
N GLN A 163 -19.52 10.85 -0.47
CA GLN A 163 -19.55 12.22 0.03
C GLN A 163 -18.92 12.32 1.41
N ARG A 164 -19.26 11.39 2.33
CA ARG A 164 -18.65 11.33 3.67
C ARG A 164 -17.15 11.13 3.60
N LEU A 165 -16.67 10.22 2.76
CA LEU A 165 -15.23 9.96 2.58
C LEU A 165 -14.48 11.13 1.93
N ARG A 166 -15.13 11.94 1.09
CA ARG A 166 -14.52 13.16 0.52
C ARG A 166 -14.28 14.23 1.57
N THR A 167 -15.19 14.36 2.54
CA THR A 167 -15.10 15.38 3.59
C THR A 167 -14.20 14.92 4.73
N ASP A 168 -14.39 13.69 5.22
CA ASP A 168 -13.78 13.24 6.47
C ASP A 168 -12.53 12.36 6.22
N GLY A 169 -12.26 12.02 4.96
CA GLY A 169 -11.21 11.11 4.57
C GLY A 169 -11.54 9.65 4.91
N ALA A 170 -10.50 8.83 4.95
CA ALA A 170 -10.60 7.41 5.33
C ALA A 170 -9.52 7.09 6.38
N PRO A 171 -9.84 6.28 7.40
CA PRO A 171 -8.84 5.77 8.33
C PRO A 171 -7.73 5.00 7.61
N ASN A 172 -6.49 5.41 7.81
CA ASN A 172 -5.31 4.74 7.24
C ASN A 172 -4.89 3.54 8.10
N PHE A 173 -5.80 2.57 8.26
CA PHE A 173 -5.53 1.35 9.01
C PHE A 173 -4.59 0.41 8.26
N PHE A 174 -3.79 -0.35 9.02
CA PHE A 174 -3.12 -1.53 8.50
C PHE A 174 -4.14 -2.66 8.28
N GLY A 175 -4.17 -3.21 7.07
CA GLY A 175 -5.09 -4.31 6.71
C GLY A 175 -4.75 -5.63 7.40
N VAL A 176 -5.76 -6.50 7.56
CA VAL A 176 -5.68 -7.77 8.29
C VAL A 176 -4.59 -8.73 7.78
N GLN A 177 -4.25 -8.66 6.48
CA GLN A 177 -3.17 -9.45 5.89
C GLN A 177 -1.80 -9.21 6.58
N ARG A 178 -1.61 -8.03 7.18
CA ARG A 178 -0.39 -7.68 7.94
C ARG A 178 -0.24 -8.49 9.24
N PHE A 179 -1.35 -9.01 9.75
CA PHE A 179 -1.43 -9.65 11.07
C PHE A 179 -1.37 -11.18 11.02
N GLY A 180 -1.24 -11.76 9.82
CA GLY A 180 -1.23 -13.22 9.63
C GLY A 180 -2.61 -13.83 9.79
N ASP A 181 -2.71 -15.16 9.70
CA ASP A 181 -3.98 -15.86 9.92
C ASP A 181 -4.50 -15.56 11.33
N ARG A 182 -5.74 -15.06 11.42
CA ARG A 182 -6.45 -14.74 12.67
C ARG A 182 -5.63 -13.94 13.70
N GLY A 183 -4.71 -13.08 13.25
CA GLY A 183 -3.92 -12.23 14.16
C GLY A 183 -2.70 -12.91 14.80
N HIS A 184 -2.33 -14.11 14.37
CA HIS A 184 -1.22 -14.87 14.98
C HIS A 184 0.13 -14.13 15.00
N ASN A 185 0.39 -13.25 14.03
CA ASN A 185 1.62 -12.45 14.05
C ASN A 185 1.61 -11.39 15.18
N ILE A 186 0.44 -10.90 15.57
CA ILE A 186 0.26 -9.95 16.69
C ILE A 186 0.62 -10.65 18.00
N GLU A 187 0.04 -11.82 18.24
CA GLU A 187 0.29 -12.63 19.44
C GLU A 187 1.78 -12.92 19.63
N ARG A 188 2.45 -13.31 18.56
CA ARG A 188 3.89 -13.59 18.58
C ARG A 188 4.72 -12.32 18.76
N GLY A 189 4.31 -11.21 18.15
CA GLY A 189 4.93 -9.90 18.37
C GLY A 189 4.84 -9.47 19.84
N TYR A 190 3.66 -9.62 20.45
CA TYR A 190 3.44 -9.39 21.88
C TYR A 190 4.28 -10.32 22.75
N ALA A 191 4.34 -11.61 22.42
CA ALA A 191 5.12 -12.61 23.16
C ALA A 191 6.63 -12.33 23.12
N LEU A 192 7.14 -11.82 21.98
CA LEU A 192 8.53 -11.38 21.86
C LEU A 192 8.84 -10.17 22.74
N LEU A 193 7.93 -9.19 22.81
CA LEU A 193 8.13 -7.97 23.62
C LEU A 193 7.99 -8.23 25.11
N THR A 194 7.11 -9.15 25.51
CA THR A 194 6.92 -9.57 26.91
C THR A 194 7.91 -10.64 27.37
N GLY A 195 8.74 -11.15 26.45
CA GLY A 195 9.78 -12.14 26.74
C GLY A 195 9.27 -13.59 26.91
N SER A 196 7.98 -13.85 26.66
CA SER A 196 7.38 -15.19 26.71
C SER A 196 7.71 -16.06 25.49
N GLN A 197 8.20 -15.45 24.39
CA GLN A 197 8.76 -16.16 23.24
C GLN A 197 10.15 -15.60 22.89
N ARG A 198 11.04 -16.47 22.40
CA ARG A 198 12.35 -16.08 21.85
C ARG A 198 12.51 -16.62 20.44
N ILE A 199 12.92 -15.76 19.51
CA ILE A 199 13.18 -16.12 18.11
C ILE A 199 14.58 -15.67 17.74
N LYS A 200 15.43 -16.60 17.29
CA LYS A 200 16.81 -16.30 16.89
C LYS A 200 16.88 -15.47 15.60
N ASP A 201 16.03 -15.80 14.63
CA ASP A 201 15.96 -15.10 13.35
C ASP A 201 15.63 -13.60 13.54
N ARG A 202 16.56 -12.74 13.14
CA ARG A 202 16.47 -11.28 13.33
C ARG A 202 15.39 -10.67 12.43
N TRP A 203 15.26 -11.17 11.21
CA TRP A 203 14.29 -10.66 10.26
C TRP A 203 12.87 -10.97 10.73
N LEU A 204 12.60 -12.22 11.09
CA LEU A 204 11.31 -12.67 11.60
C LEU A 204 10.93 -11.93 12.88
N ARG A 205 11.89 -11.73 13.80
CA ARG A 205 11.66 -10.94 15.02
C ARG A 205 11.22 -9.52 14.68
N ARG A 206 11.91 -8.84 13.77
CA ARG A 206 11.57 -7.47 13.34
C ARG A 206 10.19 -7.44 12.67
N PHE A 207 9.87 -8.42 11.85
CA PHE A 207 8.58 -8.53 11.19
C PHE A 207 7.43 -8.69 12.19
N LEU A 208 7.53 -9.62 13.14
CA LEU A 208 6.49 -9.87 14.14
C LEU A 208 6.29 -8.69 15.08
N VAL A 209 7.36 -8.03 15.53
CA VAL A 209 7.26 -6.79 16.31
C VAL A 209 6.56 -5.70 15.49
N SER A 210 6.89 -5.56 14.20
CA SER A 210 6.21 -4.61 13.32
C SER A 210 4.72 -4.91 13.16
N SER A 211 4.32 -6.18 13.09
CA SER A 211 2.89 -6.55 13.07
C SER A 211 2.17 -6.09 14.35
N TYR A 212 2.78 -6.25 15.52
CA TYR A 212 2.21 -5.77 16.78
C TYR A 212 2.16 -4.23 16.87
N GLN A 213 3.19 -3.53 16.40
CA GLN A 213 3.18 -2.05 16.31
C GLN A 213 2.07 -1.55 15.40
N SER A 214 1.87 -2.18 14.24
CA SER A 214 0.77 -1.88 13.32
C SER A 214 -0.60 -2.10 13.97
N TYR A 215 -0.75 -3.14 14.79
CA TYR A 215 -1.96 -3.37 15.56
C TYR A 215 -2.24 -2.23 16.57
N LEU A 216 -1.23 -1.84 17.36
CA LEU A 216 -1.39 -0.72 18.30
C LEU A 216 -1.70 0.61 17.61
N CYS A 217 -1.13 0.85 16.43
CA CYS A 217 -1.46 2.00 15.60
C CYS A 217 -2.93 1.98 15.16
N ASN A 218 -3.44 0.82 14.74
CA ASN A 218 -4.87 0.67 14.45
C ASN A 218 -5.74 0.91 15.68
N CYS A 219 -5.36 0.43 16.86
CA CYS A 219 -6.09 0.70 18.10
C CYS A 219 -6.15 2.20 18.41
N TYR A 220 -5.04 2.92 18.24
CA TYR A 220 -5.01 4.38 18.41
C TYR A 220 -5.96 5.08 17.44
N LEU A 221 -5.89 4.74 16.15
CA LEU A 221 -6.74 5.34 15.12
C LEU A 221 -8.23 5.04 15.36
N ALA A 222 -8.57 3.80 15.73
CA ALA A 222 -9.93 3.40 16.06
C ALA A 222 -10.46 4.21 17.25
N ARG A 223 -9.65 4.32 18.31
CA ARG A 223 -10.03 5.06 19.51
C ARG A 223 -10.22 6.55 19.23
N ARG A 224 -9.33 7.15 18.44
CA ARG A 224 -9.46 8.55 18.01
C ARG A 224 -10.73 8.77 17.21
N LEU A 225 -11.03 7.87 16.25
CA LEU A 225 -12.23 7.95 15.43
C LEU A 225 -13.50 7.96 16.31
N GLU A 226 -13.58 7.06 17.29
CA GLU A 226 -14.71 6.98 18.23
C GLU A 226 -14.86 8.21 19.12
N MET A 227 -13.75 8.80 19.57
CA MET A 227 -13.79 9.88 20.56
C MET A 227 -14.04 11.25 19.93
N VAL A 228 -13.39 11.54 18.80
CA VAL A 228 -13.34 12.91 18.23
C VAL A 228 -13.44 12.94 16.71
N GLY A 229 -13.46 11.80 16.03
CA GLY A 229 -13.37 11.74 14.57
C GLY A 229 -12.01 12.21 14.02
N PHE A 230 -11.93 12.43 12.71
CA PHE A 230 -10.71 12.88 12.02
C PHE A 230 -10.81 14.28 11.42
N ALA A 231 -11.93 14.97 11.58
CA ALA A 231 -12.14 16.32 11.03
C ALA A 231 -11.28 17.39 11.72
N HIS A 232 -10.85 17.14 12.96
CA HIS A 232 -10.17 18.14 13.78
C HIS A 232 -8.83 17.65 14.35
N LEU A 233 -7.89 18.59 14.44
CA LEU A 233 -6.66 18.44 15.21
C LEU A 233 -6.99 18.54 16.71
N LEU A 234 -6.16 17.88 17.51
CA LEU A 234 -6.13 17.99 18.96
C LEU A 234 -4.86 18.71 19.40
N LEU A 235 -4.94 19.42 20.53
CA LEU A 235 -3.75 19.95 21.18
C LEU A 235 -2.81 18.80 21.55
N GLY A 236 -1.53 18.92 21.20
CA GLY A 236 -0.53 17.88 21.40
C GLY A 236 -0.46 16.84 20.29
N ASP A 237 -1.29 16.95 19.24
CA ASP A 237 -1.15 16.10 18.06
C ASP A 237 0.25 16.22 17.46
N VAL A 238 0.75 15.11 16.94
CA VAL A 238 1.97 15.10 16.18
C VAL A 238 1.59 15.18 14.70
N ALA A 239 1.79 16.33 14.08
CA ALA A 239 1.43 16.59 12.69
C ALA A 239 2.64 16.45 11.77
N LYS A 240 2.40 15.99 10.53
CA LYS A 240 3.38 15.89 9.46
C LYS A 240 3.01 16.81 8.31
N LYS A 241 3.96 17.59 7.80
CA LYS A 241 3.82 18.38 6.57
C LYS A 241 3.97 17.49 5.35
N TYR A 242 3.06 17.55 4.38
CA TYR A 242 3.15 16.72 3.18
C TYR A 242 4.31 17.13 2.27
N GLU A 243 4.54 18.42 2.09
CA GLU A 243 5.56 18.96 1.19
C GLU A 243 6.99 18.58 1.63
N THR A 244 7.31 18.80 2.91
CA THR A 244 8.67 18.64 3.44
C THR A 244 8.87 17.33 4.20
N GLY A 245 7.79 16.66 4.59
CA GLY A 245 7.84 15.50 5.46
C GLY A 245 8.17 15.81 6.93
N ALA A 246 8.38 17.08 7.29
CA ALA A 246 8.70 17.51 8.64
C ALA A 246 7.56 17.18 9.63
N ILE A 247 7.93 16.77 10.84
CA ILE A 247 7.00 16.39 11.91
C ILE A 247 7.13 17.39 13.07
N PHE A 248 6.02 17.76 13.70
CA PHE A 248 5.97 18.73 14.79
C PHE A 248 4.77 18.50 15.72
N THR A 249 4.84 19.01 16.95
CA THR A 249 3.69 19.04 17.88
C THR A 249 2.77 20.21 17.54
N VAL A 250 1.47 19.95 17.51
CA VAL A 250 0.42 20.96 17.42
C VAL A 250 0.25 21.60 18.79
N GLU A 251 0.85 22.77 18.97
CA GLU A 251 0.74 23.58 20.20
C GLU A 251 -0.38 24.63 20.11
N ASP A 252 -0.76 25.03 18.89
CA ASP A 252 -1.88 25.93 18.61
C ASP A 252 -2.80 25.31 17.54
N VAL A 253 -3.93 24.76 17.97
CA VAL A 253 -4.91 24.15 17.07
C VAL A 253 -5.55 25.17 16.15
N ALA A 254 -5.81 26.40 16.62
CA ALA A 254 -6.49 27.41 15.81
C ALA A 254 -5.61 27.88 14.64
N ALA A 255 -4.29 27.98 14.87
CA ALA A 255 -3.33 28.30 13.82
C ALA A 255 -3.15 27.15 12.80
N GLU A 256 -3.17 25.89 13.25
CA GLU A 256 -2.84 24.74 12.40
C GLU A 256 -4.08 24.09 11.71
N GLN A 257 -5.27 24.25 12.26
CA GLN A 257 -6.50 23.66 11.71
C GLN A 257 -6.79 24.08 10.26
N PRO A 258 -6.59 25.35 9.82
CA PRO A 258 -6.76 25.72 8.42
C PRO A 258 -5.83 24.95 7.48
N ARG A 259 -4.57 24.73 7.89
CA ARG A 259 -3.57 23.98 7.13
C ARG A 259 -3.93 22.49 7.05
N TYR A 260 -4.49 21.93 8.12
CA TYR A 260 -5.02 20.57 8.13
C TYR A 260 -6.23 20.41 7.20
N ALA A 261 -7.19 21.34 7.25
CA ALA A 261 -8.36 21.36 6.38
C ALA A 261 -7.98 21.52 4.89
N ALA A 262 -6.94 22.30 4.60
CA ALA A 262 -6.35 22.44 3.27
C ALA A 262 -5.49 21.25 2.83
N GLN A 263 -5.37 20.21 3.66
CA GLN A 263 -4.56 19.00 3.42
C GLN A 263 -3.06 19.30 3.19
N GLU A 264 -2.53 20.36 3.82
CA GLU A 264 -1.09 20.66 3.82
C GLU A 264 -0.34 19.86 4.88
N ILE A 265 -1.04 19.54 5.96
CA ILE A 265 -0.55 18.73 7.08
C ILE A 265 -1.55 17.63 7.41
N SER A 266 -1.07 16.60 8.13
CA SER A 266 -1.93 15.56 8.68
C SER A 266 -1.46 15.17 10.07
N PHE A 267 -2.37 14.93 11.02
CA PHE A 267 -1.99 14.31 12.28
C PHE A 267 -1.45 12.89 12.02
N THR A 268 -0.61 12.41 12.92
CA THR A 268 0.01 11.09 12.81
C THR A 268 -0.50 10.15 13.89
N ALA A 269 -0.46 8.85 13.58
CA ALA A 269 -0.68 7.80 14.55
C ALA A 269 0.66 7.17 14.95
N PRO A 270 0.87 6.86 16.24
CA PRO A 270 2.14 6.36 16.72
C PRO A 270 2.42 4.94 16.20
N LEU A 271 3.65 4.75 15.69
CA LEU A 271 4.27 3.42 15.60
C LEU A 271 5.21 3.27 16.79
N TYR A 272 4.69 2.68 17.87
CA TYR A 272 5.38 2.59 19.16
C TYR A 272 6.78 1.99 19.06
N GLY A 273 7.77 2.68 19.61
CA GLY A 273 9.15 2.23 19.63
C GLY A 273 9.96 2.93 20.72
N PRO A 274 11.27 2.63 20.83
CA PRO A 274 12.14 3.23 21.85
C PRO A 274 12.35 4.74 21.67
N LYS A 275 12.05 5.28 20.49
CA LYS A 275 12.03 6.72 20.21
C LYS A 275 10.71 7.04 19.51
N MET A 276 10.01 8.05 20.01
CA MET A 276 8.73 8.50 19.49
C MET A 276 8.93 9.90 18.91
N TRP A 277 9.08 9.91 17.56
CA TRP A 277 9.30 11.03 16.62
C TRP A 277 10.40 12.06 16.94
#